data_AF-A0A8T4DI26-F1
#
_entry.id   AF-A0A8T4DI26-F1
#
_cell.length_a   1.000
_cell.length_b   1.000
_cell.length_c   1.000
_cell.angle_alpha   90.00
_cell.angle_beta   90.00
_cell.angle_gamma   90.00
#
_symmetry.space_group_name_H-M   'P 1'
#
loop_
_entity.id
_entity.type
_entity.pdbx_description
1 polymer ?
#
loop_
_entity_poly.entity_id
_entity_poly.type
_entity_poly.pdbx_seq_one_letter_code
_entity_poly.pdbx_strand_id
1 'polypeptide(L)'
;MTTKHRMPVIVALIAVMTYSGGCITDDGSPSSAEHEGLQGAAQAVEDEVLAIAAQEPEVSAFIAENPEYHYEITALPPANLTELAQTYPVIYSNLPNTTLYQIDYTDGRGLLVIVDLENETVVRYFRTAGVSLE
;
A
#
# COMPACT_ATOMS: atom_id res chain seq x y z
N MET A 1 28.00 14.29 -41.83
CA MET A 1 26.84 15.06 -41.34
C MET A 1 26.18 14.24 -40.25
N THR A 2 26.73 14.30 -39.03
CA THR A 2 26.30 15.12 -37.87
C THR A 2 25.27 14.42 -36.97
N THR A 3 25.82 13.55 -36.11
CA THR A 3 25.58 13.35 -34.67
C THR A 3 24.41 14.06 -33.97
N LYS A 4 23.69 13.31 -33.11
CA LYS A 4 23.34 13.69 -31.72
C LYS A 4 22.66 12.51 -31.01
N HIS A 5 23.38 11.76 -30.18
CA HIS A 5 23.63 11.96 -28.74
C HIS A 5 22.54 11.38 -27.83
N ARG A 6 22.89 10.22 -27.23
CA ARG A 6 22.38 9.76 -25.94
C ARG A 6 22.67 10.81 -24.87
N MET A 7 21.70 11.13 -24.04
CA MET A 7 21.91 11.85 -22.78
C MET A 7 21.64 10.89 -21.61
N PRO A 8 22.65 10.60 -20.77
CA PRO A 8 22.46 10.10 -19.41
C PRO A 8 22.49 11.29 -18.43
N VAL A 9 21.47 11.46 -17.60
CA VAL A 9 21.41 12.53 -16.60
C VAL A 9 20.52 12.06 -15.45
N ILE A 10 20.82 12.14 -14.16
CA ILE A 10 22.00 12.42 -13.32
C ILE A 10 21.63 11.75 -11.98
N VAL A 11 22.52 10.94 -11.41
CA VAL A 11 22.41 10.51 -10.00
C VAL A 11 22.82 11.70 -9.14
N ALA A 12 21.86 12.35 -8.48
CA ALA A 12 22.15 13.41 -7.53
C ALA A 12 22.52 12.78 -6.17
N LEU A 13 23.81 12.61 -5.96
CA LEU A 13 24.42 12.32 -4.67
C LEU A 13 24.33 13.59 -3.81
N ILE A 14 23.38 13.65 -2.87
CA ILE A 14 23.33 14.72 -1.88
C ILE A 14 24.16 14.30 -0.67
N ALA A 15 25.41 14.76 -0.65
CA ALA A 15 26.21 14.86 0.55
C ALA A 15 25.81 16.15 1.29
N VAL A 16 25.33 16.05 2.52
CA VAL A 16 25.20 17.22 3.41
C VAL A 16 26.13 17.05 4.59
N MET A 17 27.02 18.04 4.68
CA MET A 17 28.09 18.21 5.65
C MET A 17 27.57 18.31 7.09
N THR A 18 28.25 17.62 7.99
CA THR A 18 28.25 17.89 9.43
C THR A 18 28.82 19.28 9.71
N TYR A 19 28.06 20.11 10.42
CA TYR A 19 28.58 21.32 11.06
C TYR A 19 28.23 21.28 12.56
N SER A 20 29.24 20.96 13.36
CA SER A 20 29.20 21.11 14.80
C SER A 20 29.48 22.57 15.15
N GLY A 21 28.48 23.28 15.66
CA GLY A 21 28.63 24.65 16.15
C GLY A 21 27.53 24.96 17.15
N GLY A 22 27.77 24.69 18.43
CA GLY A 22 26.83 25.00 19.50
C GLY A 22 26.83 26.49 19.85
N CYS A 23 25.64 27.02 20.15
CA CYS A 23 25.38 27.94 21.26
C CYS A 23 23.87 27.97 21.54
N ILE A 24 23.53 27.80 22.82
CA ILE A 24 22.18 27.63 23.37
C ILE A 24 21.66 29.02 23.74
N THR A 25 20.41 29.38 23.39
CA THR A 25 19.52 30.22 24.22
C THR A 25 18.07 29.96 23.84
N ASP A 26 17.29 29.68 24.89
CA ASP A 26 15.87 29.38 25.02
C ASP A 26 14.96 30.50 24.48
N ASP A 27 14.11 30.18 23.48
CA ASP A 27 12.72 30.65 23.34
C ASP A 27 12.05 29.89 22.17
N GLY A 28 11.00 29.11 22.46
CA GLY A 28 10.03 28.64 21.46
C GLY A 28 10.50 27.58 20.45
N SER A 29 10.56 26.32 20.89
CA SER A 29 10.45 25.08 20.10
C SER A 29 10.52 25.21 18.56
N PRO A 30 11.66 24.92 17.91
CA PRO A 30 11.66 24.68 16.48
C PRO A 30 10.93 23.36 16.18
N SER A 31 9.70 23.53 15.73
CA SER A 31 9.01 22.77 14.68
C SER A 31 9.70 21.45 14.29
N SER A 32 9.11 20.34 14.76
CA SER A 32 9.40 18.97 14.35
C SER A 32 9.35 18.82 12.82
N ALA A 33 10.49 18.99 12.16
CA ALA A 33 10.69 18.71 10.73
C ALA A 33 11.16 17.26 10.49
N GLU A 34 10.59 16.30 11.23
CA GLU A 34 10.93 14.88 11.14
C GLU A 34 9.70 13.96 11.00
N HIS A 35 8.53 14.50 10.64
CA HIS A 35 7.29 13.71 10.51
C HIS A 35 6.74 13.55 9.08
N GLU A 36 7.42 14.09 8.05
CA GLU A 36 6.91 14.06 6.67
C GLU A 36 7.46 12.89 5.81
N GLY A 37 8.50 12.19 6.29
CA GLY A 37 9.13 11.10 5.53
C GLY A 37 8.40 9.75 5.59
N LEU A 38 7.62 9.50 6.65
CA LEU A 38 6.98 8.20 6.90
C LEU A 38 5.53 8.15 6.39
N GLN A 39 4.80 9.27 6.42
CA GLN A 39 3.41 9.32 5.92
C GLN A 39 3.34 9.25 4.39
N GLY A 40 4.27 9.88 3.67
CA GLY A 40 4.26 9.86 2.20
C GLY A 40 4.55 8.49 1.60
N ALA A 41 5.36 7.66 2.26
CA ALA A 41 5.67 6.30 1.80
C ALA A 41 4.48 5.34 2.01
N ALA A 42 3.77 5.46 3.14
CA ALA A 42 2.57 4.68 3.41
C ALA A 42 1.45 5.02 2.42
N GLN A 43 1.19 6.32 2.22
CA GLN A 43 0.17 6.78 1.27
C GLN A 43 0.47 6.33 -0.16
N ALA A 44 1.73 6.41 -0.61
CA ALA A 44 2.10 5.96 -1.95
C ALA A 44 1.81 4.47 -2.18
N VAL A 45 2.02 3.63 -1.16
CA VAL A 45 1.70 2.19 -1.24
C VAL A 45 0.19 1.98 -1.26
N GLU A 46 -0.57 2.71 -0.45
CA GLU A 46 -2.03 2.64 -0.43
C GLU A 46 -2.62 3.03 -1.80
N ASP A 47 -2.20 4.15 -2.38
CA ASP A 47 -2.64 4.60 -3.71
C ASP A 47 -2.32 3.55 -4.80
N GLU A 48 -1.14 2.94 -4.77
CA GLU A 48 -0.73 1.93 -5.74
C GLU A 48 -1.56 0.64 -5.60
N VAL A 49 -1.77 0.16 -4.37
CA VAL A 49 -2.60 -1.01 -4.08
C VAL A 49 -4.04 -0.80 -4.55
N LEU A 50 -4.62 0.38 -4.31
CA LEU A 50 -5.97 0.73 -4.77
C LEU A 50 -6.05 0.84 -6.29
N ALA A 51 -5.03 1.42 -6.93
CA ALA A 51 -4.96 1.52 -8.38
C ALA A 51 -4.91 0.13 -9.04
N ILE A 52 -4.16 -0.82 -8.48
CA ILE A 52 -4.11 -2.21 -8.96
C ILE A 52 -5.46 -2.89 -8.75
N ALA A 53 -6.06 -2.76 -7.56
CA ALA A 53 -7.36 -3.34 -7.27
C ALA A 53 -8.45 -2.86 -8.24
N ALA A 54 -8.44 -1.57 -8.60
CA ALA A 54 -9.38 -0.98 -9.54
C ALA A 54 -9.21 -1.44 -11.01
N GLN A 55 -8.13 -2.17 -11.34
CA GLN A 55 -7.98 -2.78 -12.67
C GLN A 55 -8.96 -3.95 -12.86
N GLU A 56 -9.38 -4.62 -11.78
CA GLU A 56 -10.38 -5.69 -11.86
C GLU A 56 -11.79 -5.10 -12.06
N PRO A 57 -12.51 -5.49 -13.13
CA PRO A 57 -13.80 -4.90 -13.46
C PRO A 57 -14.85 -5.03 -12.34
N GLU A 58 -14.87 -6.16 -11.64
CA GLU A 58 -15.82 -6.40 -10.55
C GLU A 58 -15.51 -5.56 -9.31
N VAL A 59 -14.23 -5.31 -9.02
CA VAL A 59 -13.79 -4.45 -7.92
C VAL A 59 -14.12 -3.00 -8.24
N SER A 60 -13.78 -2.55 -9.46
CA SER A 60 -14.09 -1.19 -9.94
C SER A 60 -15.59 -0.90 -9.91
N ALA A 61 -16.42 -1.84 -10.40
CA ALA A 61 -17.88 -1.72 -10.34
C ALA A 61 -18.38 -1.60 -8.90
N PHE A 62 -17.87 -2.45 -7.98
CA PHE A 62 -18.27 -2.40 -6.58
C PHE A 62 -17.94 -1.06 -5.92
N ILE A 63 -16.76 -0.50 -6.17
CA ILE A 63 -16.34 0.81 -5.64
C ILE A 63 -17.25 1.92 -6.19
N ALA A 64 -17.58 1.88 -7.49
CA ALA A 64 -18.46 2.86 -8.11
C ALA A 64 -19.91 2.78 -7.61
N GLU A 65 -20.40 1.57 -7.30
CA GLU A 65 -21.72 1.32 -6.75
C GLU A 65 -21.83 1.70 -5.26
N ASN A 66 -20.71 1.67 -4.51
CA ASN A 66 -20.67 1.90 -3.07
C ASN A 66 -19.58 2.93 -2.71
N PRO A 67 -19.69 4.19 -3.17
CA PRO A 67 -18.66 5.21 -2.95
C PRO A 67 -18.55 5.64 -1.48
N GLU A 68 -19.55 5.32 -0.66
CA GLU A 68 -19.59 5.58 0.77
C GLU A 68 -18.87 4.52 1.61
N TYR A 69 -18.47 3.39 1.03
CA TYR A 69 -17.84 2.32 1.78
C TYR A 69 -16.40 2.66 2.12
N HIS A 70 -16.10 2.59 3.41
CA HIS A 70 -14.74 2.66 3.92
C HIS A 70 -13.99 1.37 3.59
N TYR A 71 -12.67 1.49 3.42
CA TYR A 71 -11.77 0.36 3.23
C TYR A 71 -10.64 0.38 4.25
N GLU A 72 -10.13 -0.79 4.59
CA GLU A 72 -8.91 -0.98 5.36
C GLU A 72 -7.90 -1.78 4.55
N ILE A 73 -6.65 -1.31 4.49
CA ILE A 73 -5.56 -2.03 3.82
C ILE A 73 -4.65 -2.65 4.88
N THR A 74 -4.47 -3.98 4.79
CA THR A 74 -3.57 -4.73 5.66
C THR A 74 -2.49 -5.42 4.84
N ALA A 75 -1.23 -5.18 5.20
CA ALA A 75 -0.10 -5.93 4.64
C ALA A 75 -0.03 -7.33 5.26
N LEU A 76 0.00 -8.35 4.41
CA LEU A 76 0.05 -9.77 4.74
C LEU A 76 1.41 -10.34 4.34
N PRO A 77 2.40 -10.33 5.26
CA PRO A 77 3.68 -10.97 5.00
C PRO A 77 3.51 -12.50 4.89
N PRO A 78 4.47 -13.22 4.27
CA PRO A 78 4.40 -14.67 4.07
C PRO A 78 4.11 -15.50 5.32
N ALA A 79 4.63 -15.07 6.47
CA ALA A 79 4.37 -15.73 7.75
C ALA A 79 2.88 -15.68 8.12
N ASN A 80 2.26 -14.51 8.03
CA ASN A 80 0.83 -14.31 8.30
C ASN A 80 -0.03 -15.07 7.29
N LEU A 81 0.34 -15.07 6.00
CA LEU A 81 -0.37 -15.83 4.98
C LEU A 81 -0.38 -17.33 5.28
N THR A 82 0.71 -17.88 5.83
CA THR A 82 0.80 -19.29 6.21
C THR A 82 -0.17 -19.64 7.35
N GLU A 83 -0.31 -18.76 8.35
CA GLU A 83 -1.25 -18.94 9.45
C GLU A 83 -2.72 -18.77 9.01
N LEU A 84 -2.98 -17.75 8.18
CA LEU A 84 -4.30 -17.51 7.61
C LEU A 84 -4.74 -18.63 6.67
N ALA A 85 -3.82 -19.24 5.91
CA ALA A 85 -4.11 -20.39 5.05
C ALA A 85 -4.49 -21.65 5.83
N GLN A 86 -4.01 -21.81 7.07
CA GLN A 86 -4.43 -22.91 7.95
C GLN A 86 -5.83 -22.69 8.51
N THR A 87 -6.17 -21.44 8.83
CA THR A 87 -7.45 -21.09 9.47
C THR A 87 -8.57 -20.94 8.43
N TYR A 88 -8.28 -20.28 7.31
CA TYR A 88 -9.22 -19.96 6.24
C TYR A 88 -8.65 -20.41 4.88
N PRO A 89 -8.47 -21.73 4.65
CA PRO A 89 -7.86 -22.25 3.44
C PRO A 89 -8.61 -21.88 2.16
N VAL A 90 -9.93 -21.68 2.24
CA VAL A 90 -10.74 -21.25 1.09
C VAL A 90 -10.28 -19.88 0.56
N ILE A 91 -9.82 -19.01 1.45
CA ILE A 91 -9.42 -17.64 1.11
C ILE A 91 -7.92 -17.58 0.81
N TYR A 92 -7.08 -18.13 1.69
CA TYR A 92 -5.63 -17.91 1.65
C TYR A 92 -4.81 -19.09 1.16
N SER A 93 -5.41 -20.22 0.77
CA SER A 93 -4.66 -21.34 0.19
C SER A 93 -4.19 -21.04 -1.24
N ASN A 94 -3.00 -21.54 -1.56
CA ASN A 94 -2.32 -21.38 -2.86
C ASN A 94 -2.04 -19.92 -3.26
N LEU A 95 -1.85 -19.04 -2.28
CA LEU A 95 -1.37 -17.69 -2.52
C LEU A 95 0.16 -17.69 -2.73
N PRO A 96 0.71 -16.75 -3.52
CA PRO A 96 2.15 -16.63 -3.70
C PRO A 96 2.85 -16.37 -2.37
N ASN A 97 4.07 -16.91 -2.24
CA ASN A 97 4.90 -16.74 -1.05
C ASN A 97 5.63 -15.39 -1.07
N THR A 98 4.86 -14.30 -1.12
CA THR A 98 5.35 -12.92 -1.04
C THR A 98 4.44 -12.09 -0.11
N THR A 99 4.80 -10.83 0.15
CA THR A 99 3.94 -9.89 0.85
C THR A 99 2.77 -9.50 -0.03
N LEU A 100 1.56 -9.80 0.43
CA LEU A 100 0.33 -9.41 -0.25
C LEU A 100 -0.36 -8.29 0.52
N TYR A 101 -1.28 -7.59 -0.13
CA TYR A 101 -2.07 -6.53 0.47
C TYR A 101 -3.53 -6.90 0.41
N GLN A 102 -4.16 -6.98 1.57
CA GLN A 102 -5.60 -7.20 1.69
C GLN A 102 -6.30 -5.85 1.78
N ILE A 103 -7.33 -5.65 0.98
CA ILE A 103 -8.24 -4.52 1.04
C ILE A 103 -9.59 -5.06 1.50
N ASP A 104 -10.10 -4.58 2.63
CA ASP A 104 -11.39 -4.97 3.19
C ASP A 104 -12.37 -3.79 3.18
N TYR A 105 -13.43 -3.91 2.38
CA TYR A 105 -14.52 -2.93 2.30
C TYR A 105 -15.64 -3.35 3.28
N THR A 106 -15.64 -2.88 4.53
CA THR A 106 -16.40 -3.52 5.63
C THR A 106 -17.84 -3.03 5.86
N ASP A 107 -18.30 -1.93 5.25
CA ASP A 107 -19.54 -1.23 5.65
C ASP A 107 -20.87 -1.82 5.09
N GLY A 108 -21.09 -3.13 5.27
CA GLY A 108 -22.43 -3.75 5.22
C GLY A 108 -22.56 -5.05 4.42
N ARG A 109 -21.99 -5.11 3.21
CA ARG A 109 -21.84 -6.32 2.37
C ARG A 109 -20.52 -6.19 1.63
N GLY A 110 -19.46 -6.64 2.29
CA GLY A 110 -18.13 -6.21 1.93
C GLY A 110 -17.57 -6.91 0.70
N LEU A 111 -16.49 -6.31 0.21
CA LEU A 111 -15.61 -6.91 -0.78
C LEU A 111 -14.26 -7.06 -0.09
N LEU A 112 -13.66 -8.24 -0.19
CA LEU A 112 -12.27 -8.44 0.20
C LEU A 112 -11.46 -8.69 -1.07
N VAL A 113 -10.37 -7.94 -1.22
CA VAL A 113 -9.47 -8.01 -2.37
C VAL A 113 -8.06 -8.29 -1.85
N ILE A 114 -7.36 -9.23 -2.48
CA ILE A 114 -5.95 -9.55 -2.19
C ILE A 114 -5.14 -9.16 -3.42
N VAL A 115 -4.23 -8.21 -3.23
CA VAL A 115 -3.37 -7.62 -4.25
C VAL A 115 -1.93 -8.09 -4.04
N ASP A 116 -1.26 -8.44 -5.12
CA ASP A 116 0.18 -8.62 -5.18
C ASP A 116 0.79 -7.37 -5.81
N LEU A 117 1.49 -6.58 -4.97
CA LEU A 117 2.12 -5.33 -5.39
C LEU A 117 3.32 -5.59 -6.31
N GLU A 118 4.07 -6.67 -6.10
CA GLU A 118 5.26 -6.98 -6.89
C GLU A 118 4.91 -7.40 -8.33
N ASN A 119 3.77 -8.08 -8.48
CA ASN A 119 3.28 -8.54 -9.78
C ASN A 119 2.18 -7.64 -10.38
N GLU A 120 1.84 -6.53 -9.71
CA GLU A 120 0.81 -5.57 -10.12
C GLU A 120 -0.54 -6.23 -10.48
N THR A 121 -0.94 -7.24 -9.71
CA THR A 121 -2.13 -8.05 -10.03
C THR A 121 -3.02 -8.26 -8.81
N VAL A 122 -4.33 -8.37 -9.06
CA VAL A 122 -5.25 -8.93 -8.07
C VAL A 122 -5.10 -10.44 -8.07
N VAL A 123 -4.75 -11.00 -6.92
CA VAL A 123 -4.58 -12.45 -6.75
C VAL A 123 -5.92 -13.14 -6.49
N ARG A 124 -6.78 -12.48 -5.72
CA ARG A 124 -8.11 -12.99 -5.37
C ARG A 124 -9.02 -11.86 -4.93
N TYR A 125 -10.31 -11.99 -5.19
CA TYR A 125 -11.34 -11.18 -4.53
C TYR A 125 -12.57 -12.04 -4.25
N PHE A 126 -13.35 -11.64 -3.25
CA PHE A 126 -14.63 -12.27 -2.97
C PHE A 126 -15.55 -11.29 -2.26
N ARG A 127 -16.83 -11.37 -2.60
CA ARG A 127 -17.88 -10.65 -1.88
C ARG A 127 -18.16 -11.36 -0.58
N THR A 128 -18.02 -10.67 0.54
CA THR A 128 -18.50 -11.15 1.83
C THR A 128 -20.02 -10.98 1.83
N ALA A 129 -20.72 -12.05 1.43
CA ALA A 129 -22.15 -12.14 1.68
C ALA A 129 -22.31 -12.11 3.20
N GLY A 130 -22.94 -11.06 3.73
CA GLY A 130 -23.09 -10.82 5.16
C GLY A 130 -23.49 -12.09 5.92
N VAL A 131 -22.50 -12.81 6.42
CA VAL A 131 -22.70 -13.73 7.52
C VAL A 131 -22.61 -12.80 8.71
N SER A 132 -23.76 -12.35 9.20
CA SER A 132 -23.82 -11.83 10.56
C SER A 132 -23.22 -12.93 11.44
N LEU A 133 -22.03 -12.68 11.98
CA LEU A 133 -21.47 -13.46 13.07
C LEU A 133 -22.29 -13.09 14.31
N GLU A 134 -23.53 -13.58 14.37
CA GLU A 134 -24.33 -13.61 15.60
C GLU A 134 -23.78 -14.67 16.57
#